data_AF-A0A9E2TMK4-F1
#
_entry.id   AF-A0A9E2TMK4-F1
#
_cell.length_a   1.000
_cell.length_b   1.000
_cell.length_c   1.000
_cell.angle_alpha   90.00
_cell.angle_beta   90.00
_cell.angle_gamma   90.00
#
_symmetry.space_group_name_H-M   'P 1'
#
loop_
_entity.id
_entity.type
_entity.pdbx_description
1 polymer ?
#
loop_
_entity_poly.entity_id
_entity_poly.type
_entity_poly.pdbx_seq_one_letter_code
_entity_poly.pdbx_strand_id
1 'polypeptide(L)'
;MRMLRIFSLFLLASVAACTTPPEIKQALAVKDQAYAENEQLMQQYRELVSRITTRHQLWYRHIQTRLKLNLALQWATTNPRLIEVADPDLALDDAAVLGPEVMAVVNDIRLKSLPERKGPNGQPLFLAGTGDMSNLVQKLPELISRVEQLVEQDSKKPSTLDLSAFDRYRTNVQALRRINGMIKHYLDIDVTLDRSEVQSLGEALQQVRR
;
A
#
# COMPACT_ATOMS: atom_id res chain seq x y z
N MET A 1 48.26 -18.64 59.03
CA MET A 1 47.45 -19.47 58.10
C MET A 1 46.04 -18.93 57.80
N ARG A 2 45.36 -18.18 58.70
CA ARG A 2 44.03 -17.59 58.42
C ARG A 2 44.03 -16.45 57.39
N MET A 3 45.05 -15.57 57.38
CA MET A 3 45.13 -14.48 56.38
C MET A 3 45.40 -14.99 54.95
N LEU A 4 46.16 -16.08 54.79
CA LEU A 4 46.45 -16.65 53.47
C LEU A 4 45.17 -17.22 52.81
N ARG A 5 44.26 -17.78 53.62
CA ARG A 5 42.98 -18.33 53.14
C ARG A 5 41.97 -17.24 52.72
N ILE A 6 42.01 -16.08 53.37
CA ILE A 6 41.16 -14.93 53.02
C ILE A 6 41.67 -14.27 51.74
N PHE A 7 42.99 -14.14 51.58
CA PHE A 7 43.59 -13.66 50.32
C PHE A 7 43.29 -14.59 49.15
N SER A 8 43.36 -15.91 49.32
CA SER A 8 43.00 -16.86 48.26
C SER A 8 41.50 -16.89 47.93
N LEU A 9 40.61 -16.66 48.91
CA LEU A 9 39.17 -16.53 48.65
C LEU A 9 38.85 -15.22 47.92
N PHE A 10 39.53 -14.12 48.26
CA PHE A 10 39.39 -12.85 47.54
C PHE A 10 39.95 -12.93 46.12
N LEU A 11 41.05 -13.66 45.90
CA LEU A 11 41.62 -13.89 44.58
C LEU A 11 40.70 -14.78 43.71
N LEU A 12 40.11 -15.83 44.27
CA LEU A 12 39.15 -16.69 43.56
C LEU A 12 37.82 -15.96 43.27
N ALA A 13 37.34 -15.11 44.19
CA ALA A 13 36.15 -14.31 43.98
C ALA A 13 36.35 -13.18 42.95
N SER A 14 37.58 -12.69 42.78
CA SER A 14 37.92 -11.65 41.79
C SER A 14 38.25 -12.21 40.40
N VAL A 15 38.53 -13.51 40.27
CA VAL A 15 38.70 -14.18 38.96
C VAL A 15 37.38 -14.80 38.46
N ALA A 16 36.42 -15.04 39.35
CA ALA A 16 35.06 -15.49 39.00
C ALA A 16 34.07 -14.34 38.74
N ALA A 17 34.42 -13.11 39.14
CA ALA A 17 33.81 -11.91 38.62
C ALA A 17 34.60 -11.46 37.39
N CYS A 18 33.94 -10.95 36.36
CA CYS A 18 34.57 -10.30 35.19
C CYS A 18 34.98 -11.18 34.00
N THR A 19 34.23 -12.22 33.64
CA THR A 19 34.18 -12.60 32.21
C THR A 19 32.78 -13.00 31.83
N THR A 20 32.15 -12.26 30.93
CA THR A 20 30.88 -12.70 30.34
C THR A 20 31.10 -14.01 29.56
N PRO A 21 30.27 -15.05 29.74
CA PRO A 21 30.36 -16.28 28.96
C PRO A 21 30.35 -15.99 27.45
N PRO A 22 31.26 -16.59 26.67
CA PRO A 22 31.36 -16.36 25.22
C PRO A 22 30.07 -16.71 24.47
N GLU A 23 29.26 -17.62 24.99
CA GLU A 23 27.95 -18.00 24.45
C GLU A 23 26.98 -16.80 24.44
N ILE A 24 27.05 -15.93 25.45
CA ILE A 24 26.20 -14.73 25.53
C ILE A 24 26.63 -13.71 24.47
N LYS A 25 27.94 -13.50 24.30
CA LYS A 25 28.49 -12.61 23.26
C LYS A 25 28.13 -13.08 21.86
N GLN A 26 28.22 -14.40 21.64
CA GLN A 26 27.82 -15.02 20.37
C GLN A 26 26.30 -14.90 20.14
N ALA A 27 25.47 -15.12 21.16
CA ALA A 27 24.02 -14.96 21.06
C ALA A 27 23.61 -13.52 20.71
N LEU A 28 24.29 -12.51 21.28
CA LEU A 28 24.03 -11.10 20.94
C LEU A 28 24.43 -10.77 19.51
N ALA A 29 25.55 -11.32 19.03
CA ALA A 29 25.98 -11.16 17.63
C ALA A 29 24.99 -11.82 16.66
N VAL A 30 24.54 -13.05 16.94
CA VAL A 30 23.51 -13.75 16.17
C VAL A 30 22.20 -12.97 16.17
N LYS A 31 21.83 -12.37 17.30
CA LYS A 31 20.62 -11.55 17.42
C LYS A 31 20.70 -10.24 16.64
N ASP A 32 21.85 -9.56 16.61
CA ASP A 32 22.03 -8.37 15.76
C ASP A 32 21.97 -8.72 14.28
N GLN A 33 22.60 -9.83 13.89
CA GLN A 33 22.52 -10.36 12.54
C GLN A 33 21.07 -10.68 12.14
N ALA A 34 20.30 -11.34 13.03
CA ALA A 34 18.89 -11.62 12.80
C ALA A 34 18.05 -10.35 12.67
N TYR A 35 18.35 -9.29 13.43
CA TYR A 35 17.69 -7.99 13.27
C TYR A 35 18.01 -7.35 11.92
N ALA A 36 19.27 -7.42 11.46
CA ALA A 36 19.67 -6.90 10.15
C ALA A 36 18.97 -7.65 9.00
N GLU A 37 18.93 -8.99 9.06
CA GLU A 37 18.25 -9.83 8.07
C GLU A 37 16.75 -9.56 8.03
N ASN A 38 16.12 -9.36 9.20
CA ASN A 38 14.70 -9.05 9.27
C ASN A 38 14.38 -7.65 8.72
N GLU A 39 15.21 -6.64 9.02
CA GLU A 39 15.10 -5.30 8.42
C GLU A 39 15.17 -5.38 6.87
N GLN A 40 16.11 -6.17 6.34
CA GLN A 40 16.24 -6.40 4.90
C GLN A 40 15.00 -7.09 4.30
N LEU A 41 14.50 -8.15 4.94
CA LEU A 41 13.29 -8.85 4.49
C LEU A 41 12.08 -7.92 4.47
N MET A 42 11.90 -7.10 5.50
CA MET A 42 10.79 -6.15 5.59
C MET A 42 10.90 -5.02 4.56
N GLN A 43 12.12 -4.61 4.21
CA GLN A 43 12.34 -3.69 3.10
C GLN A 43 11.96 -4.32 1.75
N GLN A 44 12.36 -5.57 1.49
CA GLN A 44 11.96 -6.30 0.29
C GLN A 44 10.44 -6.47 0.21
N TYR A 45 9.80 -6.78 1.35
CA TYR A 45 8.34 -6.90 1.41
C TYR A 45 7.64 -5.57 1.12
N ARG A 46 8.14 -4.45 1.67
CA ARG A 46 7.64 -3.10 1.36
C ARG A 46 7.68 -2.83 -0.15
N GLU A 47 8.81 -3.10 -0.79
CA GLU A 47 8.96 -2.91 -2.23
C GLU A 47 8.00 -3.79 -3.03
N LEU A 48 7.86 -5.06 -2.64
CA LEU A 48 6.96 -5.99 -3.30
C LEU A 48 5.51 -5.53 -3.24
N VAL A 49 5.03 -5.16 -2.05
CA VAL A 49 3.66 -4.65 -1.86
C VAL A 49 3.46 -3.38 -2.68
N SER A 50 4.40 -2.44 -2.64
CA SER A 50 4.35 -1.22 -3.45
C SER A 50 4.25 -1.51 -4.95
N ARG A 51 5.06 -2.43 -5.47
CA ARG A 51 5.07 -2.81 -6.89
C ARG A 51 3.77 -3.52 -7.29
N ILE A 52 3.28 -4.45 -6.47
CA ILE A 52 2.04 -5.18 -6.74
C ILE A 52 0.86 -4.23 -6.73
N THR A 53 0.75 -3.35 -5.74
CA THR A 53 -0.34 -2.36 -5.67
C THR A 53 -0.32 -1.42 -6.87
N THR A 54 0.86 -0.91 -7.26
CA THR A 54 0.99 -0.04 -8.44
C THR A 54 0.58 -0.78 -9.73
N ARG A 55 1.06 -2.02 -9.91
CA ARG A 55 0.68 -2.84 -11.07
C ARG A 55 -0.83 -3.11 -11.09
N HIS A 56 -1.41 -3.43 -9.94
CA HIS A 56 -2.85 -3.66 -9.82
C HIS A 56 -3.64 -2.42 -10.21
N GLN A 57 -3.22 -1.22 -9.76
CA GLN A 57 -3.86 0.04 -10.15
C GLN A 57 -3.78 0.29 -11.66
N LEU A 58 -2.64 0.05 -12.29
CA LEU A 58 -2.48 0.19 -13.74
C LEU A 58 -3.38 -0.80 -14.51
N TRP A 59 -3.43 -2.05 -14.05
CA TRP A 59 -4.26 -3.09 -14.66
C TRP A 59 -5.75 -2.80 -14.49
N TYR A 60 -6.16 -2.36 -13.29
CA TYR A 60 -7.51 -1.89 -13.01
C TYR A 60 -7.90 -0.74 -13.94
N ARG A 61 -7.07 0.30 -14.05
CA ARG A 61 -7.32 1.44 -14.96
C ARG A 61 -7.48 0.96 -16.40
N HIS A 62 -6.60 0.07 -16.86
CA HIS A 62 -6.67 -0.46 -18.22
C HIS A 62 -8.00 -1.20 -18.47
N ILE A 63 -8.38 -2.11 -17.58
CA ILE A 63 -9.63 -2.87 -17.70
C ILE A 63 -10.84 -1.94 -17.64
N GLN A 64 -10.91 -1.05 -16.66
CA GLN A 64 -12.02 -0.12 -16.48
C GLN A 64 -12.19 0.80 -17.69
N THR A 65 -11.08 1.34 -18.24
CA THR A 65 -11.12 2.16 -19.45
C THR A 65 -11.73 1.39 -20.62
N ARG A 66 -11.30 0.14 -20.83
CA ARG A 66 -11.81 -0.71 -21.92
C ARG A 66 -13.29 -1.07 -21.73
N LEU A 67 -13.70 -1.42 -20.51
CA LEU A 67 -15.10 -1.76 -20.21
C LEU A 67 -16.01 -0.56 -20.41
N LYS A 68 -15.66 0.61 -19.86
CA LYS A 68 -16.46 1.82 -19.98
C LYS A 68 -16.50 2.35 -21.42
N LEU A 69 -15.38 2.30 -22.14
CA LEU A 69 -15.35 2.65 -23.57
C LEU A 69 -16.23 1.71 -24.39
N ASN A 70 -16.17 0.40 -24.14
CA ASN A 70 -17.03 -0.57 -24.83
C ASN A 70 -18.51 -0.30 -24.54
N LEU A 71 -18.86 -0.06 -23.28
CA LEU A 71 -20.24 0.28 -22.89
C LEU A 71 -20.73 1.57 -23.58
N ALA A 72 -19.91 2.61 -23.59
CA ALA A 72 -20.22 3.86 -24.27
C ALA A 72 -20.47 3.65 -25.77
N LEU A 73 -19.61 2.85 -26.43
CA LEU A 73 -19.75 2.53 -27.85
C LEU A 73 -20.98 1.66 -28.14
N GLN A 74 -21.31 0.71 -27.26
CA GLN A 74 -22.53 -0.09 -27.38
C GLN A 74 -23.77 0.79 -27.34
N TRP A 75 -23.82 1.74 -26.40
CA TRP A 75 -24.90 2.72 -26.33
C TRP A 75 -24.91 3.70 -27.51
N ALA A 76 -23.76 4.05 -28.07
CA ALA A 76 -23.68 4.89 -29.26
C ALA A 76 -24.13 4.17 -30.55
N THR A 77 -24.05 2.83 -30.62
CA THR A 77 -24.17 2.10 -31.91
C THR A 77 -25.25 1.02 -31.98
N THR A 78 -25.62 0.39 -30.86
CA THR A 78 -26.39 -0.88 -30.87
C THR A 78 -27.63 -0.91 -29.98
N ASN A 79 -27.84 0.09 -29.11
CA ASN A 79 -28.96 0.12 -28.15
C ASN A 79 -29.10 -1.20 -27.34
N PRO A 80 -28.19 -1.44 -26.38
CA PRO A 80 -28.11 -2.68 -25.62
C PRO A 80 -29.42 -3.00 -24.86
N ARG A 81 -29.66 -4.31 -24.66
CA ARG A 81 -30.77 -4.88 -23.89
C ARG A 81 -30.30 -6.13 -23.17
N LEU A 82 -30.84 -6.38 -21.98
CA LEU A 82 -30.64 -7.62 -21.22
C LEU A 82 -32.00 -8.29 -21.00
N ILE A 83 -32.05 -9.62 -21.12
CA ILE A 83 -33.32 -10.38 -21.08
C ILE A 83 -34.00 -10.26 -19.71
N GLU A 84 -33.21 -10.14 -18.63
CA GLU A 84 -33.69 -10.17 -17.25
C GLU A 84 -33.77 -8.79 -16.58
N VAL A 85 -33.34 -7.72 -17.26
CA VAL A 85 -33.30 -6.36 -16.69
C VAL A 85 -34.22 -5.46 -17.50
N ALA A 86 -35.08 -4.70 -16.82
CA ALA A 86 -35.95 -3.75 -17.48
C ALA A 86 -35.12 -2.65 -18.16
N ASP A 87 -35.49 -2.28 -19.39
CA ASP A 87 -34.79 -1.26 -20.18
C ASP A 87 -34.53 0.06 -19.41
N PRO A 88 -35.45 0.60 -18.58
CA PRO A 88 -35.21 1.82 -17.82
C PRO A 88 -34.15 1.66 -16.71
N ASP A 89 -34.12 0.49 -16.06
CA ASP A 89 -33.16 0.19 -14.99
C ASP A 89 -31.77 0.01 -15.57
N LEU A 90 -31.66 -0.74 -16.68
CA LEU A 90 -30.41 -0.90 -17.43
C LEU A 90 -29.85 0.46 -17.89
N ALA A 91 -30.70 1.32 -18.45
CA ALA A 91 -30.29 2.64 -18.90
C ALA A 91 -29.79 3.53 -17.75
N LEU A 92 -30.43 3.42 -16.57
CA LEU A 92 -30.02 4.15 -15.37
C LEU A 92 -28.67 3.67 -14.85
N ASP A 93 -28.50 2.35 -14.71
CA ASP A 93 -27.27 1.75 -14.20
C ASP A 93 -26.09 2.06 -15.11
N ASP A 94 -26.26 1.88 -16.42
CA ASP A 94 -25.21 2.17 -17.39
C ASP A 94 -24.87 3.67 -17.46
N ALA A 95 -25.89 4.55 -17.39
CA ALA A 95 -25.66 5.99 -17.33
C ALA A 95 -24.91 6.40 -16.05
N ALA A 96 -25.17 5.74 -14.92
CA ALA A 96 -24.44 5.97 -13.68
C ALA A 96 -22.98 5.52 -13.78
N VAL A 97 -22.70 4.39 -14.46
CA VAL A 97 -21.34 3.88 -14.69
C VAL A 97 -20.53 4.81 -15.62
N LEU A 98 -21.17 5.35 -16.65
CA LEU A 98 -20.54 6.25 -17.62
C LEU A 98 -20.40 7.69 -17.10
N GLY A 99 -21.30 8.13 -16.22
CA GLY A 99 -21.27 9.49 -15.69
C GLY A 99 -21.59 10.57 -16.73
N PRO A 100 -21.80 11.82 -16.28
CA PRO A 100 -22.38 12.87 -17.11
C PRO A 100 -21.50 13.29 -18.30
N GLU A 101 -20.18 13.35 -18.12
CA GLU A 101 -19.27 13.81 -19.18
C GLU A 101 -19.19 12.83 -20.35
N VAL A 102 -19.10 11.51 -20.06
CA VAL A 102 -19.08 10.48 -21.10
C VAL A 102 -20.46 10.39 -21.75
N MET A 103 -21.54 10.49 -20.97
CA MET A 103 -22.91 10.49 -21.48
C MET A 103 -23.18 11.64 -22.46
N ALA A 104 -22.62 12.83 -22.22
CA ALA A 104 -22.75 13.96 -23.14
C ALA A 104 -22.16 13.62 -24.52
N VAL A 105 -20.95 13.03 -24.56
CA VAL A 105 -20.31 12.61 -25.81
C VAL A 105 -21.09 11.47 -26.47
N VAL A 106 -21.52 10.46 -25.70
CA VAL A 106 -22.31 9.34 -26.21
C VAL A 106 -23.57 9.83 -26.91
N ASN A 107 -24.31 10.75 -26.30
CA ASN A 107 -25.54 11.30 -26.87
C ASN A 107 -25.29 12.13 -28.14
N ASP A 108 -24.14 12.81 -28.24
CA ASP A 108 -23.74 13.58 -29.43
C ASP A 108 -23.38 12.68 -30.63
N ILE A 109 -22.78 11.51 -30.37
CA ILE A 109 -22.28 10.60 -31.42
C ILE A 109 -23.23 9.45 -31.76
N ARG A 110 -24.34 9.33 -31.02
CA ARG A 110 -25.26 8.19 -31.12
C ARG A 110 -25.84 8.07 -32.53
N LEU A 111 -25.72 6.88 -33.12
CA LEU A 111 -26.11 6.63 -34.50
C LEU A 111 -27.60 6.87 -34.74
N LYS A 112 -27.92 7.40 -35.92
CA LYS A 112 -29.29 7.57 -36.40
C LYS A 112 -30.08 6.26 -36.30
N SER A 113 -31.38 6.39 -36.04
CA SER A 113 -32.34 5.28 -35.85
C SER A 113 -32.27 4.57 -34.49
N LEU A 114 -31.34 4.94 -33.61
CA LEU A 114 -31.38 4.45 -32.23
C LEU A 114 -32.45 5.21 -31.42
N PRO A 115 -33.34 4.49 -30.70
CA PRO A 115 -34.40 5.12 -29.93
C PRO A 115 -33.83 5.84 -28.70
N GLU A 116 -34.59 6.82 -28.22
CA GLU A 116 -34.41 7.40 -26.90
C GLU A 116 -34.63 6.35 -25.82
N ARG A 117 -33.78 6.33 -24.79
CA ARG A 117 -33.98 5.54 -23.57
C ARG A 117 -34.13 6.43 -22.36
N LYS A 118 -35.20 6.16 -21.62
CA LYS A 118 -35.58 6.88 -20.42
C LYS A 118 -35.20 6.06 -19.19
N GLY A 119 -34.86 6.75 -18.11
CA GLY A 119 -34.73 6.13 -16.80
C GLY A 119 -36.09 5.80 -16.18
N PRO A 120 -36.11 5.20 -14.99
CA PRO A 120 -37.34 4.82 -14.28
C PRO A 120 -38.25 6.01 -13.94
N ASN A 121 -37.67 7.21 -13.86
CA ASN A 121 -38.37 8.47 -13.65
C ASN A 121 -38.97 9.08 -14.94
N GLY A 122 -38.83 8.41 -16.09
CA GLY A 122 -39.28 8.89 -17.39
C GLY A 122 -38.40 9.99 -18.02
N GLN A 123 -37.30 10.38 -17.38
CA GLN A 123 -36.35 11.35 -17.95
C GLN A 123 -35.47 10.67 -19.00
N PRO A 124 -35.18 11.33 -20.12
CA PRO A 124 -34.29 10.80 -21.14
C PRO A 124 -32.85 10.75 -20.59
N LEU A 125 -32.25 9.56 -20.60
CA LEU A 125 -30.85 9.35 -20.24
C LEU A 125 -30.01 9.27 -21.51
N PHE A 126 -30.45 8.41 -22.43
CA PHE A 126 -29.87 8.32 -23.77
C PHE A 126 -30.83 8.92 -24.78
N LEU A 127 -30.38 9.93 -25.51
CA LEU A 127 -31.22 10.64 -26.48
C LEU A 127 -31.47 9.77 -27.73
N ALA A 128 -32.47 10.16 -28.53
CA ALA A 128 -32.63 9.59 -29.86
C ALA A 128 -31.40 9.93 -30.70
N GLY A 129 -30.86 8.94 -31.43
CA GLY A 129 -29.63 9.11 -32.18
C GLY A 129 -29.82 9.97 -33.42
N THR A 130 -28.89 10.91 -33.62
CA THR A 130 -28.87 11.84 -34.77
C THR A 130 -27.56 11.77 -35.55
N GLY A 131 -26.53 11.13 -35.00
CA GLY A 131 -25.19 11.04 -35.58
C GLY A 131 -25.06 9.97 -36.67
N ASP A 132 -23.97 10.05 -37.42
CA ASP A 132 -23.54 9.03 -38.38
C ASP A 132 -22.16 8.46 -38.02
N MET A 133 -21.68 7.51 -38.82
CA MET A 133 -20.38 6.87 -38.59
C MET A 133 -19.21 7.87 -38.68
N SER A 134 -19.33 8.91 -39.51
CA SER A 134 -18.28 9.93 -39.64
C SER A 134 -18.17 10.76 -38.36
N ASN A 135 -19.30 11.22 -37.81
CA ASN A 135 -19.32 11.93 -36.53
C ASN A 135 -18.74 11.08 -35.40
N LEU A 136 -19.15 9.80 -35.33
CA LEU A 136 -18.64 8.86 -34.35
C LEU A 136 -17.11 8.76 -34.43
N VAL A 137 -16.55 8.49 -35.61
CA VAL A 137 -15.09 8.34 -35.78
C VAL A 137 -14.34 9.63 -35.43
N GLN A 138 -14.86 10.80 -35.81
CA GLN A 138 -14.25 12.09 -35.49
C GLN A 138 -14.21 12.36 -33.98
N LYS A 139 -15.21 11.89 -33.24
CA LYS A 139 -15.39 12.11 -31.80
C LYS A 139 -14.82 11.00 -30.92
N LEU A 140 -14.36 9.88 -31.50
CA LEU A 140 -13.71 8.80 -30.75
C LEU A 140 -12.57 9.27 -29.83
N PRO A 141 -11.66 10.18 -30.26
CA PRO A 141 -10.59 10.66 -29.38
C PRO A 141 -11.14 11.43 -28.15
N GLU A 142 -12.20 12.21 -28.33
CA GLU A 142 -12.87 12.91 -27.23
C GLU A 142 -13.49 11.91 -26.26
N LEU A 143 -14.19 10.89 -26.77
CA LEU A 143 -14.79 9.84 -25.95
C LEU A 143 -13.74 9.10 -25.12
N ILE A 144 -12.62 8.71 -25.75
CA ILE A 144 -11.51 8.02 -25.07
C ILE A 144 -10.98 8.90 -23.93
N SER A 145 -10.72 10.18 -24.19
CA SER A 145 -10.18 11.11 -23.18
C SER A 145 -11.12 11.29 -22.00
N ARG A 146 -12.43 11.41 -22.21
CA ARG A 146 -13.42 11.51 -21.13
C ARG A 146 -13.50 10.25 -20.29
N VAL A 147 -13.45 9.08 -20.92
CA VAL A 147 -13.44 7.79 -20.20
C VAL A 147 -12.17 7.65 -19.36
N GLU A 148 -11.00 8.00 -19.91
CA GLU A 148 -9.73 7.97 -19.17
C GLU A 148 -9.76 8.89 -17.95
N GLN A 149 -10.29 10.12 -18.10
CA GLN A 149 -10.46 11.06 -16.99
C GLN A 149 -11.38 10.52 -15.90
N LEU A 150 -12.52 9.94 -16.28
CA LEU A 150 -13.45 9.32 -15.33
C LEU A 150 -12.78 8.18 -14.54
N VAL A 151 -12.08 7.28 -15.24
CA VAL A 151 -11.38 6.15 -14.60
C VAL A 151 -10.25 6.64 -13.70
N GLU A 152 -9.55 7.71 -14.09
CA GLU A 152 -8.54 8.33 -13.24
C GLU A 152 -9.14 8.87 -11.95
N GLN A 153 -10.28 9.59 -12.04
CA GLN A 153 -11.01 10.10 -10.87
C GLN A 153 -11.50 8.97 -9.96
N ASP A 154 -12.07 7.90 -10.52
CA ASP A 154 -12.52 6.74 -9.76
C ASP A 154 -11.33 6.03 -9.06
N SER A 155 -10.17 5.98 -9.72
CA SER A 155 -8.95 5.38 -9.17
C SER A 155 -8.28 6.21 -8.05
N LYS A 156 -8.65 7.49 -7.89
CA LYS A 156 -8.16 8.37 -6.81
C LYS A 156 -8.88 8.14 -5.49
N LYS A 157 -10.00 7.39 -5.46
CA LYS A 157 -10.65 6.99 -4.19
C LYS A 157 -9.72 6.08 -3.38
N PRO A 158 -9.60 6.31 -2.06
CA PRO A 158 -8.36 6.10 -1.32
C PRO A 158 -8.04 4.61 -1.14
N SER A 159 -7.12 4.12 -1.96
CA SER A 159 -6.25 2.98 -1.64
C SER A 159 -4.79 3.46 -1.61
N THR A 160 -4.54 4.66 -1.06
CA THR A 160 -3.18 5.07 -0.71
C THR A 160 -2.61 4.01 0.21
N LEU A 161 -1.71 3.20 -0.35
CA LEU A 161 -1.05 2.12 0.34
C LEU A 161 -0.36 2.69 1.58
N ASP A 162 -0.90 2.40 2.77
CA ASP A 162 -0.31 2.86 4.02
C ASP A 162 0.94 2.03 4.31
N LEU A 163 2.10 2.66 4.11
CA LEU A 163 3.40 2.05 4.39
C LEU A 163 3.94 2.41 5.79
N SER A 164 3.17 3.12 6.62
CA SER A 164 3.59 3.58 7.95
C SER A 164 3.95 2.44 8.91
N ALA A 165 3.35 1.26 8.72
CA ALA A 165 3.67 0.06 9.49
C ALA A 165 5.12 -0.40 9.26
N PHE A 166 5.62 -0.30 8.02
CA PHE A 166 7.02 -0.63 7.69
C PHE A 166 7.99 0.38 8.30
N ASP A 167 7.64 1.66 8.30
CA ASP A 167 8.45 2.72 8.91
C ASP A 167 8.56 2.58 10.43
N ARG A 168 7.44 2.24 11.09
CA ARG A 168 7.42 1.88 12.52
C ARG A 168 8.26 0.65 12.82
N TYR A 169 8.11 -0.41 12.01
CA TYR A 169 8.90 -1.64 12.16
C TYR A 169 10.40 -1.37 12.09
N ARG A 170 10.85 -0.62 11.07
CA ARG A 170 12.25 -0.23 10.90
C ARG A 170 12.77 0.54 12.12
N THR A 171 11.99 1.50 12.61
CA THR A 171 12.34 2.29 13.79
C THR A 171 12.53 1.39 15.03
N ASN A 172 11.63 0.44 15.24
CA ASN A 172 11.69 -0.49 16.37
C ASN A 172 12.89 -1.43 16.28
N VAL A 173 13.19 -1.96 15.09
CA VAL A 173 14.37 -2.82 14.88
C VAL A 173 15.66 -2.02 15.14
N GLN A 174 15.76 -0.78 14.67
CA GLN A 174 16.92 0.07 14.93
C GLN A 174 17.11 0.35 16.43
N ALA A 175 16.02 0.57 17.17
CA ALA A 175 16.09 0.70 18.62
C ALA A 175 16.56 -0.60 19.31
N LEU A 176 16.07 -1.76 18.86
CA LEU A 176 16.51 -3.06 19.38
C LEU A 176 17.99 -3.34 19.10
N ARG A 177 18.50 -2.97 17.91
CA ARG A 177 19.92 -3.08 17.56
C ARG A 177 20.80 -2.17 18.43
N ARG A 178 20.34 -0.95 18.73
CA ARG A 178 21.02 -0.04 19.69
C ARG A 178 21.10 -0.65 21.09
N ILE A 179 19.99 -1.20 21.60
CA ILE A 179 19.97 -1.90 22.89
C ILE A 179 20.96 -3.07 22.88
N ASN A 180 20.96 -3.86 21.80
CA ASN A 180 21.87 -5.00 21.66
C ASN A 180 23.35 -4.57 21.62
N GLY A 181 23.65 -3.47 20.93
CA GLY A 181 24.98 -2.85 20.89
C GLY A 181 25.45 -2.35 22.26
N MET A 182 24.57 -1.70 23.04
CA MET A 182 24.87 -1.26 24.40
C MET A 182 25.11 -2.45 25.34
N ILE A 183 24.29 -3.50 25.26
CA ILE A 183 24.50 -4.73 26.03
C ILE A 183 25.85 -5.36 25.67
N LYS A 184 26.18 -5.45 24.37
CA LYS A 184 27.49 -5.95 23.93
C LYS A 184 28.64 -5.10 24.49
N HIS A 185 28.53 -3.77 24.46
CA HIS A 185 29.54 -2.87 25.02
C HIS A 185 29.76 -3.12 26.51
N TYR A 186 28.68 -3.27 27.28
CA TYR A 186 28.74 -3.61 28.71
C TYR A 186 29.41 -4.97 28.97
N LEU A 187 29.19 -5.97 28.11
CA LEU A 187 29.79 -7.29 28.27
C LEU A 187 31.24 -7.34 27.75
N ASP A 188 31.65 -6.37 26.94
CA ASP A 188 33.02 -6.21 26.45
C ASP A 188 33.89 -5.32 27.37
N ILE A 189 33.28 -4.49 28.23
CA ILE A 189 33.96 -3.65 29.23
C ILE A 189 33.57 -4.09 30.64
N ASP A 190 34.49 -4.69 31.40
CA ASP A 190 34.25 -5.21 32.75
C ASP A 190 33.99 -4.16 33.87
N VAL A 191 33.56 -2.93 33.57
CA VAL A 191 33.37 -1.86 34.59
C VAL A 191 32.15 -0.96 34.30
N THR A 192 31.56 -0.51 35.42
CA THR A 192 30.38 0.35 35.65
C THR A 192 29.96 1.34 34.56
N LEU A 193 28.65 1.30 34.23
CA LEU A 193 27.94 2.20 33.31
C LEU A 193 28.10 3.70 33.65
N ASP A 194 28.32 4.51 32.62
CA ASP A 194 28.12 5.96 32.71
C ASP A 194 26.62 6.30 32.65
N ARG A 195 26.22 7.38 33.33
CA ARG A 195 24.81 7.80 33.46
C ARG A 195 24.18 8.16 32.11
N SER A 196 25.01 8.61 31.18
CA SER A 196 24.65 8.92 29.79
C SER A 196 24.18 7.67 29.02
N GLU A 197 24.82 6.52 29.23
CA GLU A 197 24.47 5.25 28.58
C GLU A 197 23.14 4.70 29.12
N VAL A 198 22.91 4.80 30.44
CA VAL A 198 21.63 4.40 31.07
C VAL A 198 20.46 5.22 30.54
N GLN A 199 20.64 6.52 30.34
CA GLN A 199 19.63 7.38 29.74
C GLN A 199 19.33 6.98 28.30
N SER A 200 20.36 6.73 27.49
CA SER A 200 20.21 6.30 26.10
C SER A 200 19.48 4.95 25.95
N LEU A 201 19.69 4.02 26.90
CA LEU A 201 18.99 2.74 26.94
C LEU A 201 17.51 2.92 27.33
N GLY A 202 17.23 3.81 28.28
CA GLY A 202 15.87 4.20 28.65
C GLY A 202 15.10 4.82 27.50
N GLU A 203 15.74 5.70 26.72
CA GLU A 203 15.16 6.32 25.52
C GLU A 203 14.89 5.29 24.42
N ALA A 204 15.82 4.36 24.16
CA ALA A 204 15.62 3.29 23.19
C ALA A 204 14.47 2.36 23.58
N LEU A 205 14.34 2.02 24.86
CA LEU A 205 13.21 1.23 25.38
C LEU A 205 11.87 1.98 25.27
N GLN A 206 11.86 3.28 25.53
CA GLN A 206 10.66 4.09 25.34
C GLN A 206 10.24 4.19 23.87
N GLN A 207 11.20 4.23 22.94
CA GLN A 207 10.92 4.21 21.50
C GLN A 207 10.25 2.91 21.05
N VAL A 208 10.65 1.75 21.60
CA VAL A 208 10.03 0.46 21.27
C VAL A 208 8.61 0.32 21.85
N ARG A 209 8.30 1.01 22.95
CA ARG A 209 7.02 0.90 23.67
C ARG A 209 5.91 1.79 23.11
N ARG A 210 6.23 2.76 22.26
CA ARG A 210 5.30 3.67 21.59
C ARG A 210 4.92 3.14 20.20
#